data_AF-A0A0J8QKE3-F1
#
_entry.id   AF-A0A0J8QKE3-F1
#
_cell.length_a   1.000
_cell.length_b   1.000
_cell.length_c   1.000
_cell.angle_alpha   90.00
_cell.angle_beta   90.00
_cell.angle_gamma   90.00
#
_symmetry.space_group_name_H-M   'P 1'
#
loop_
_entity.id
_entity.type
_entity.pdbx_description
1 polymer ?
#
loop_
_entity_poly.entity_id
_entity_poly.type
_entity_poly.pdbx_seq_one_letter_code
_entity_poly.pdbx_strand_id
1 'polypeptide(L)'
;MASRHTTFRLNTGEDIPAIGFGTWQDENAQEDAVLTALSAGYRHIDTAAVYGTEKAIGRALARSRLSRDELFITSKLWNNKHRPEDVEQAIDQSLKNLEIDYLDLYLMHWPAAFAPGDDMFPKDSQGNSKTVDIDYVDVCVTPGMILASCAKYHSRHTKRWRNSLNPERLKLSEFQISQKGKWKGCLRAAP
;
A
#
# COMPACT_ATOMS: atom_id res chain seq x y z
N MET A 1 -12.69 -15.75 -22.43
CA MET A 1 -12.26 -16.90 -21.59
C MET A 1 -11.89 -16.35 -20.24
N ALA A 2 -12.49 -16.81 -19.15
CA ALA A 2 -12.11 -16.36 -17.81
C ALA A 2 -10.67 -16.79 -17.55
N SER A 3 -9.77 -15.83 -17.34
CA SER A 3 -8.41 -16.15 -16.95
C SER A 3 -8.44 -16.90 -15.63
N ARG A 4 -7.85 -18.11 -15.58
CA ARG A 4 -7.74 -18.95 -14.39
C ARG A 4 -6.66 -18.42 -13.45
N HIS A 5 -6.74 -17.15 -13.04
CA HIS A 5 -5.87 -16.64 -11.98
C HIS A 5 -6.39 -17.19 -10.64
N THR A 6 -5.51 -17.79 -9.85
CA THR A 6 -5.85 -18.15 -8.47
C THR A 6 -5.99 -16.87 -7.67
N THR A 7 -7.13 -16.70 -7.02
CA THR A 7 -7.42 -15.54 -6.16
C THR A 7 -7.77 -16.01 -4.76
N PHE A 8 -7.60 -15.11 -3.79
CA PHE A 8 -8.11 -15.29 -2.44
C PHE A 8 -9.15 -14.20 -2.14
N ARG A 9 -10.20 -14.57 -1.41
CA ARG A 9 -11.23 -13.63 -0.96
C ARG A 9 -10.73 -12.93 0.30
N LEU A 10 -10.57 -11.61 0.23
CA LEU A 10 -10.29 -10.78 1.39
C LEU A 10 -11.52 -10.70 2.30
N ASN A 11 -11.30 -10.37 3.57
CA ASN A 11 -12.40 -10.19 4.54
C ASN A 11 -13.37 -9.05 4.16
N THR A 12 -12.96 -8.18 3.23
CA THR A 12 -13.75 -7.08 2.64
C THR A 12 -14.73 -7.55 1.58
N GLY A 13 -14.61 -8.80 1.12
CA GLY A 13 -15.37 -9.32 -0.01
C GLY A 13 -14.69 -9.12 -1.36
N GLU A 14 -13.57 -8.39 -1.44
CA GLU A 14 -12.79 -8.24 -2.68
C GLU A 14 -11.90 -9.47 -2.95
N ASP A 15 -11.54 -9.70 -4.20
CA ASP A 15 -10.59 -10.76 -4.60
C ASP A 15 -9.19 -10.18 -4.81
N ILE A 16 -8.18 -10.84 -4.23
CA ILE A 16 -6.76 -10.54 -4.47
C ILE A 16 -6.10 -11.65 -5.30
N PRO A 17 -5.32 -11.35 -6.36
CA PRO A 17 -4.53 -12.37 -7.04
C PRO A 17 -3.48 -12.97 -6.12
N ALA A 18 -3.41 -14.31 -6.08
CA ALA A 18 -2.56 -15.08 -5.17
C ALA A 18 -1.05 -14.82 -5.38
N ILE A 19 -0.66 -14.32 -6.54
CA ILE A 19 0.73 -13.99 -6.87
C ILE A 19 0.80 -12.52 -7.27
N GLY A 20 1.61 -11.76 -6.53
CA GLY A 20 1.96 -10.38 -6.82
C GLY A 20 3.40 -10.23 -7.31
N PHE A 21 3.64 -9.25 -8.18
CA PHE A 21 4.98 -8.86 -8.62
C PHE A 21 5.51 -7.71 -7.75
N GLY A 22 6.57 -7.96 -6.98
CA GLY A 22 7.19 -6.96 -6.11
C GLY A 22 8.18 -6.08 -6.86
N THR A 23 8.17 -4.77 -6.57
CA THR A 23 8.88 -3.75 -7.37
C THR A 23 10.05 -3.06 -6.64
N TRP A 24 10.83 -3.84 -5.91
CA TRP A 24 12.04 -3.42 -5.18
C TRP A 24 13.25 -4.22 -5.70
N GLN A 25 14.41 -3.66 -6.06
CA GLN A 25 14.86 -2.26 -6.18
C GLN A 25 15.14 -1.90 -7.67
N ASP A 26 15.79 -0.77 -7.91
CA ASP A 26 16.22 -0.24 -9.22
C ASP A 26 15.08 0.32 -10.06
N GLU A 27 14.83 1.63 -9.91
CA GLU A 27 13.81 2.39 -10.66
C GLU A 27 13.96 2.25 -12.18
N ASN A 28 15.20 2.18 -12.69
CA ASN A 28 15.46 2.15 -14.12
C ASN A 28 15.03 0.82 -14.76
N ALA A 29 14.99 -0.26 -13.98
CA ALA A 29 14.57 -1.58 -14.44
C ALA A 29 13.07 -1.84 -14.27
N GLN A 30 12.38 -1.10 -13.38
CA GLN A 30 11.01 -1.44 -12.99
C GLN A 30 9.99 -1.32 -14.12
N GLU A 31 10.16 -0.38 -15.04
CA GLU A 31 9.20 -0.19 -16.12
C GLU A 31 9.12 -1.44 -17.02
N ASP A 32 10.28 -1.92 -17.49
CA ASP A 32 10.36 -3.10 -18.36
C ASP A 32 10.06 -4.40 -17.59
N ALA A 33 10.45 -4.48 -16.31
CA ALA A 33 10.16 -5.63 -15.46
C ALA A 33 8.64 -5.79 -15.22
N VAL A 34 7.94 -4.69 -14.93
CA VAL A 34 6.47 -4.71 -14.76
C VAL A 34 5.77 -5.06 -16.08
N LEU A 35 6.19 -4.48 -17.21
CA LEU A 35 5.64 -4.84 -18.53
C LEU A 35 5.81 -6.33 -18.85
N THR A 36 6.97 -6.88 -18.51
CA THR A 36 7.26 -8.31 -18.66
C THR A 36 6.35 -9.15 -17.77
N ALA A 37 6.18 -8.77 -16.49
CA ALA A 37 5.29 -9.46 -15.57
C ALA A 37 3.83 -9.45 -16.06
N LEU A 38 3.33 -8.28 -16.49
CA LEU A 38 1.97 -8.14 -17.02
C LEU A 38 1.75 -8.99 -18.29
N SER A 39 2.76 -9.03 -19.17
CA SER A 39 2.76 -9.88 -20.38
C SER A 39 2.79 -11.37 -20.06
N ALA A 40 3.46 -11.76 -18.98
CA ALA A 40 3.48 -13.13 -18.46
C ALA A 40 2.17 -13.51 -17.73
N GLY A 41 1.22 -12.59 -17.59
CA GLY A 41 -0.09 -12.83 -16.99
C GLY A 41 -0.22 -12.40 -15.52
N TYR A 42 0.75 -11.67 -14.96
CA TYR A 42 0.55 -11.06 -13.64
C TYR A 42 -0.56 -10.03 -13.70
N ARG A 43 -1.35 -9.96 -12.61
CA ARG A 43 -2.40 -8.96 -12.42
C ARG A 43 -2.33 -8.27 -11.07
N HIS A 44 -1.38 -8.63 -10.21
CA HIS A 44 -1.12 -7.95 -8.94
C HIS A 44 0.30 -7.35 -8.95
N ILE A 45 0.41 -6.03 -8.75
CA ILE A 45 1.67 -5.30 -8.61
C ILE A 45 1.79 -4.75 -7.18
N ASP A 46 2.88 -5.08 -6.50
CA ASP A 46 3.18 -4.63 -5.14
C ASP A 46 4.32 -3.60 -5.15
N THR A 47 3.99 -2.36 -4.78
CA THR A 47 4.93 -1.24 -4.67
C THR A 47 4.86 -0.54 -3.31
N ALA A 48 5.61 0.54 -3.12
CA ALA A 48 5.59 1.39 -1.95
C ALA A 48 6.21 2.75 -2.28
N ALA A 49 5.78 3.81 -1.59
CA ALA A 49 6.36 5.15 -1.74
C ALA A 49 7.89 5.16 -1.52
N VAL A 50 8.37 4.42 -0.52
CA VAL A 50 9.81 4.35 -0.18
C VAL A 50 10.66 3.66 -1.25
N TYR A 51 10.06 2.85 -2.13
CA TYR A 51 10.84 2.17 -3.16
C TYR A 51 11.38 3.15 -4.20
N GLY A 52 10.75 4.32 -4.33
CA GLY A 52 11.11 5.30 -5.37
C GLY A 52 10.76 4.83 -6.78
N THR A 53 9.96 3.77 -6.93
CA THR A 53 9.71 3.13 -8.23
C THR A 53 8.31 3.39 -8.81
N GLU A 54 7.42 4.04 -8.06
CA GLU A 54 6.02 4.27 -8.47
C GLU A 54 5.87 4.96 -9.83
N LYS A 55 6.75 5.91 -10.17
CA LYS A 55 6.73 6.58 -11.48
C LYS A 55 7.06 5.63 -12.64
N ALA A 56 8.04 4.76 -12.45
CA ALA A 56 8.38 3.75 -13.45
C ALA A 56 7.25 2.75 -13.65
N ILE A 57 6.56 2.39 -12.56
CA ILE A 57 5.39 1.53 -12.59
C ILE A 57 4.24 2.23 -13.33
N GLY A 58 3.95 3.51 -13.04
CA GLY A 58 2.91 4.27 -13.74
C GLY A 58 3.11 4.28 -15.26
N ARG A 59 4.35 4.48 -15.73
CA ARG A 59 4.69 4.37 -17.16
C ARG A 59 4.44 2.96 -17.71
N ALA A 60 4.79 1.92 -16.97
CA ALA A 60 4.53 0.52 -17.36
C ALA A 60 3.03 0.23 -17.47
N LEU A 61 2.22 0.69 -16.50
CA LEU A 61 0.77 0.54 -16.50
C LEU A 61 0.17 1.20 -17.75
N ALA A 62 0.54 2.44 -18.05
CA ALA A 62 0.11 3.15 -19.25
C ALA A 62 0.51 2.43 -20.56
N ARG A 63 1.74 1.91 -20.62
CA ARG A 63 2.26 1.17 -21.79
C ARG A 63 1.61 -0.21 -21.97
N SER A 64 1.17 -0.85 -20.89
CA SER A 64 0.56 -2.19 -20.93
C SER A 64 -0.79 -2.23 -21.66
N ARG A 65 -1.51 -1.09 -21.67
CA ARG A 65 -2.88 -0.95 -22.22
C ARG A 65 -3.91 -1.91 -21.62
N LEU A 66 -3.62 -2.49 -20.44
CA LEU A 66 -4.60 -3.25 -19.67
C LEU A 66 -5.61 -2.28 -19.03
N SER A 67 -6.86 -2.70 -18.89
CA SER A 67 -7.84 -1.87 -18.22
C SER A 67 -7.55 -1.85 -16.72
N ARG A 68 -7.80 -0.71 -16.06
CA ARG A 68 -7.45 -0.52 -14.65
C ARG A 68 -8.14 -1.56 -13.74
N ASP A 69 -9.35 -2.01 -14.09
CA ASP A 69 -10.12 -3.02 -13.36
C ASP A 69 -9.61 -4.46 -13.53
N GLU A 70 -8.68 -4.71 -14.45
CA GLU A 70 -7.98 -6.00 -14.54
C GLU A 70 -6.81 -6.11 -13.55
N LEU A 71 -6.39 -4.99 -12.95
CA LEU A 71 -5.19 -4.89 -12.14
C LEU A 71 -5.52 -4.74 -10.66
N PHE A 72 -4.72 -5.39 -9.82
CA PHE A 72 -4.68 -5.21 -8.38
C PHE A 72 -3.38 -4.50 -8.01
N ILE A 73 -3.46 -3.24 -7.61
CA ILE A 73 -2.29 -2.41 -7.30
C ILE A 73 -2.23 -2.14 -5.80
N THR A 74 -1.13 -2.55 -5.19
CA THR A 74 -0.82 -2.34 -3.77
C THR A 74 0.28 -1.28 -3.64
N SER A 75 0.07 -0.25 -2.81
CA SER A 75 1.15 0.65 -2.35
C SER A 75 1.18 0.71 -0.83
N LYS A 76 2.15 1.42 -0.25
CA LYS A 76 2.39 1.44 1.20
C LYS A 76 2.73 2.85 1.71
N LEU A 77 2.12 3.22 2.82
CA LEU A 77 2.42 4.42 3.60
C LEU A 77 3.79 4.27 4.27
N TRP A 78 4.70 5.19 3.99
CA TRP A 78 6.03 5.19 4.60
C TRP A 78 6.04 5.83 5.99
N ASN A 79 7.02 5.43 6.79
CA ASN A 79 7.12 5.70 8.23
C ASN A 79 7.13 7.19 8.60
N ASN A 80 7.58 8.09 7.71
CA ASN A 80 7.61 9.53 7.95
C ASN A 80 6.26 10.24 7.68
N LYS A 81 5.20 9.49 7.33
CA LYS A 81 3.85 9.98 7.04
C LYS A 81 2.77 9.35 7.93
N HIS A 82 3.15 8.95 9.15
CA HIS A 82 2.26 8.32 10.12
C HIS A 82 1.35 9.30 10.86
N ARG A 83 1.52 10.61 10.71
CA ARG A 83 0.56 11.55 11.29
C ARG A 83 -0.77 11.45 10.53
N PRO A 84 -1.92 11.42 11.23
CA PRO A 84 -3.22 11.33 10.56
C PRO A 84 -3.41 12.36 9.43
N GLU A 85 -2.94 13.59 9.62
CA GLU A 85 -3.01 14.66 8.62
C GLU A 85 -2.11 14.46 7.38
N ASP A 86 -1.08 13.61 7.46
CA ASP A 86 -0.13 13.36 6.37
C ASP A 86 -0.58 12.19 5.45
N VAL A 87 -1.49 11.34 5.94
CA VAL A 87 -1.90 10.10 5.28
C VAL A 87 -2.54 10.35 3.91
N GLU A 88 -3.54 11.24 3.84
CA GLU A 88 -4.29 11.52 2.61
C GLU A 88 -3.35 12.07 1.52
N GLN A 89 -2.44 12.97 1.92
CA GLN A 89 -1.42 13.52 1.02
C GLN A 89 -0.44 12.45 0.52
N ALA A 90 -0.06 11.50 1.36
CA ALA A 90 0.82 10.40 0.96
C ALA A 90 0.15 9.47 -0.05
N ILE A 91 -1.15 9.17 0.12
CA ILE A 91 -1.94 8.39 -0.84
C ILE A 91 -2.03 9.13 -2.17
N ASP A 92 -2.40 10.41 -2.15
CA ASP A 92 -2.51 11.23 -3.36
C ASP A 92 -1.19 11.32 -4.12
N GLN A 93 -0.07 11.38 -3.39
CA GLN A 93 1.25 11.37 -4.00
C GLN A 93 1.56 10.03 -4.67
N SER A 94 1.22 8.90 -4.06
CA SER A 94 1.33 7.58 -4.68
C SER A 94 0.46 7.45 -5.92
N LEU A 95 -0.80 7.86 -5.87
CA LEU A 95 -1.72 7.86 -7.01
C LEU A 95 -1.19 8.71 -8.17
N LYS A 96 -0.66 9.90 -7.85
CA LYS A 96 -0.05 10.80 -8.83
C LYS A 96 1.20 10.20 -9.47
N ASN A 97 2.06 9.55 -8.68
CA ASN A 97 3.26 8.89 -9.21
C ASN A 97 2.89 7.71 -10.13
N LEU A 98 1.88 6.94 -9.74
CA LEU A 98 1.38 5.79 -10.51
C LEU A 98 0.50 6.19 -11.70
N GLU A 99 0.06 7.45 -11.77
CA GLU A 99 -0.89 7.97 -12.76
C GLU A 99 -2.21 7.16 -12.81
N ILE A 100 -2.75 6.81 -11.64
CA ILE A 100 -4.01 6.07 -11.49
C ILE A 100 -4.97 6.77 -10.52
N ASP A 101 -6.27 6.47 -10.63
CA ASP A 101 -7.30 7.11 -9.81
C ASP A 101 -7.54 6.41 -8.46
N TYR A 102 -7.13 5.15 -8.33
CA TYR A 102 -7.29 4.37 -7.12
C TYR A 102 -6.23 3.29 -6.91
N LEU A 103 -6.05 2.89 -5.65
CA LEU A 103 -5.31 1.70 -5.21
C LEU A 103 -6.30 0.62 -4.76
N ASP A 104 -5.98 -0.65 -5.01
CA ASP A 104 -6.79 -1.78 -4.53
C ASP A 104 -6.49 -2.08 -3.06
N LEU A 105 -5.24 -1.86 -2.65
CA LEU A 105 -4.76 -2.05 -1.29
C LEU A 105 -3.72 -0.98 -0.92
N TYR A 106 -3.81 -0.42 0.28
CA TYR A 106 -2.84 0.54 0.80
C TYR A 106 -2.41 0.19 2.23
N LEU A 107 -1.17 -0.25 2.39
CA LEU A 107 -0.70 -0.80 3.66
C LEU A 107 0.10 0.22 4.48
N MET A 108 0.09 0.09 5.79
CA MET A 108 1.18 0.63 6.62
C MET A 108 2.44 -0.18 6.33
N HIS A 109 3.55 0.49 5.98
CA HIS A 109 4.77 -0.23 5.63
C HIS A 109 5.44 -0.89 6.85
N TRP A 110 5.59 -0.14 7.95
CA TRP A 110 6.07 -0.65 9.23
C TRP A 110 5.32 0.00 10.38
N PRO A 111 5.07 -0.69 11.51
CA PRO A 111 4.48 -0.10 12.70
C PRO A 111 5.52 0.70 13.51
N ALA A 112 6.23 1.62 12.86
CA ALA A 112 7.27 2.44 13.47
C ALA A 112 7.25 3.84 12.84
N ALA A 113 6.79 4.83 13.60
CA ALA A 113 6.72 6.21 13.11
C ALA A 113 8.09 6.89 13.13
N PHE A 114 8.49 7.44 11.99
CA PHE A 114 9.64 8.32 11.87
C PHE A 114 9.22 9.75 12.09
N ALA A 115 10.20 10.61 12.43
CA ALA A 115 9.97 12.03 12.47
C ALA A 115 9.38 12.49 11.12
N PRO A 116 8.32 13.29 11.16
CA PRO A 116 7.66 13.81 9.96
C PRO A 116 8.61 14.69 9.14
N GLY A 117 8.35 14.78 7.85
CA GLY A 117 9.04 15.70 6.96
C GLY A 117 9.22 15.14 5.57
N ASP A 118 10.12 15.76 4.81
CA ASP A 118 10.44 15.36 3.44
C ASP A 118 11.52 14.26 3.38
N ASP A 119 12.35 14.17 4.42
CA ASP A 119 13.33 13.09 4.55
C ASP A 119 12.62 11.76 4.85
N MET A 120 12.82 10.76 3.99
CA MET A 120 12.29 9.41 4.19
C MET A 120 13.03 8.67 5.30
N PHE A 121 14.28 9.04 5.62
CA PHE A 121 15.10 8.35 6.62
C PHE A 121 15.72 9.36 7.60
N PRO A 122 14.89 10.14 8.33
CA PRO A 122 15.38 11.19 9.21
C PRO A 122 16.31 10.61 10.27
N LYS A 123 17.44 11.27 10.48
CA LYS A 123 18.45 10.87 11.47
C LYS A 123 18.53 11.84 12.64
N ASP A 124 18.84 11.32 13.82
CA ASP A 124 19.19 12.13 14.99
C ASP A 124 20.68 12.54 14.96
N SER A 125 21.12 13.29 15.97
CA SER A 125 22.51 13.75 16.08
C SER A 125 23.52 12.60 16.27
N GLN A 126 23.07 11.39 16.56
CA GLN A 126 23.91 10.19 16.73
C GLN A 126 23.90 9.29 15.48
N GLY A 127 23.16 9.67 14.42
CA GLY A 127 23.03 8.89 13.20
C GLY A 127 21.98 7.77 13.28
N ASN A 128 21.23 7.67 14.37
CA ASN A 128 20.12 6.72 14.49
C ASN A 128 18.88 7.26 13.76
N SER A 129 17.97 6.36 13.36
CA SER A 129 16.69 6.79 12.81
C SER A 129 15.91 7.57 13.87
N LYS A 130 15.50 8.79 13.52
CA LYS A 130 14.73 9.67 14.40
C LYS A 130 13.28 9.21 14.40
N THR A 131 12.88 8.49 15.45
CA THR A 131 11.51 8.01 15.63
C THR A 131 10.69 8.96 16.50
N VAL A 132 9.37 8.88 16.37
CA VAL A 132 8.41 9.60 17.22
C VAL A 132 7.41 8.61 17.79
N ASP A 133 6.83 8.95 18.94
CA ASP A 133 5.78 8.15 19.57
C ASP A 133 4.44 8.51 18.95
N ILE A 134 4.07 7.77 17.90
CA ILE A 134 2.73 7.80 17.29
C ILE A 134 2.25 6.36 17.28
N ASP A 135 1.12 6.11 17.93
CA ASP A 135 0.52 4.79 17.94
C ASP A 135 0.12 4.42 16.51
N TYR A 136 0.56 3.25 16.07
CA TYR A 136 0.19 2.73 14.76
C TYR A 136 -1.33 2.60 14.64
N VAL A 137 -2.05 2.34 15.75
CA VAL A 137 -3.51 2.25 15.79
C VAL A 137 -4.17 3.58 15.39
N ASP A 138 -3.61 4.72 15.79
CA ASP A 138 -4.15 6.04 15.44
C ASP A 138 -4.03 6.29 13.94
N VAL A 139 -2.95 5.81 13.33
CA VAL A 139 -2.78 5.83 11.87
C VAL A 139 -3.79 4.88 11.21
N CYS A 140 -3.99 3.70 11.79
CA CYS A 140 -4.88 2.67 11.26
C CYS A 140 -6.34 3.11 11.14
N VAL A 141 -6.80 3.97 12.06
CA VAL A 141 -8.19 4.47 12.08
C VAL A 141 -8.38 5.76 11.27
N THR A 142 -7.30 6.29 10.67
CA THR A 142 -7.35 7.54 9.91
C THR A 142 -8.15 7.36 8.61
N PRO A 143 -9.09 8.26 8.27
CA PRO A 143 -9.82 8.20 7.01
C PRO A 143 -8.86 8.18 5.80
N GLY A 144 -8.97 7.15 4.96
CA GLY A 144 -8.09 6.95 3.80
C GLY A 144 -7.00 5.89 4.03
N MET A 145 -6.60 5.60 5.28
CA MET A 145 -5.84 4.39 5.59
C MET A 145 -6.76 3.18 5.45
N ILE A 146 -6.68 2.54 4.29
CA ILE A 146 -7.28 1.21 4.08
C ILE A 146 -6.33 0.20 4.70
N LEU A 147 -6.27 0.14 6.02
CA LEU A 147 -5.82 -1.10 6.65
C LEU A 147 -6.91 -2.11 6.46
N ALA A 148 -6.81 -2.82 5.33
CA ALA A 148 -7.48 -4.09 5.15
C ALA A 148 -9.02 -4.02 5.31
N SER A 149 -9.61 -2.84 5.16
CA SER A 149 -11.04 -2.61 5.37
C SER A 149 -11.50 -1.44 4.51
N CYS A 150 -12.42 -1.74 3.60
CA CYS A 150 -13.03 -0.90 2.58
C CYS A 150 -12.22 -0.68 1.31
N ALA A 151 -12.59 -1.49 0.31
CA ALA A 151 -12.51 -1.28 -1.14
C ALA A 151 -12.06 0.11 -1.63
N LYS A 152 -11.07 0.09 -2.54
CA LYS A 152 -10.74 1.10 -3.57
C LYS A 152 -10.81 2.56 -3.11
N TYR A 153 -9.67 3.17 -2.78
CA TYR A 153 -9.60 4.62 -2.56
C TYR A 153 -9.66 5.37 -3.90
N HIS A 154 -10.75 6.08 -4.21
CA HIS A 154 -10.84 6.95 -5.40
C HIS A 154 -10.48 8.40 -5.08
N SER A 155 -9.57 8.99 -5.85
CA SER A 155 -9.10 10.38 -5.73
C SER A 155 -10.20 11.45 -5.87
N ARG A 156 -11.38 11.10 -6.40
CA ARG A 156 -12.51 12.02 -6.56
C ARG A 156 -13.82 11.35 -6.11
N HIS A 157 -14.42 11.85 -5.02
CA HIS A 157 -15.80 11.61 -4.51
C HIS A 157 -16.02 10.67 -3.30
N THR A 158 -15.30 10.82 -2.19
CA THR A 158 -15.59 10.05 -0.95
C THR A 158 -16.21 10.86 0.21
N LYS A 159 -17.00 11.92 -0.06
CA LYS A 159 -17.84 12.54 0.98
C LYS A 159 -18.97 11.62 1.48
N ARG A 160 -19.41 10.63 0.69
CA ARG A 160 -20.58 9.78 1.00
C ARG A 160 -20.23 8.51 1.79
N TRP A 161 -18.99 8.05 1.78
CA TRP A 161 -18.54 6.82 2.47
C TRP A 161 -18.05 7.05 3.91
N ARG A 162 -17.76 8.31 4.28
CA ARG A 162 -17.26 8.74 5.60
C ARG A 162 -18.11 8.28 6.79
N ASN A 163 -19.39 7.98 6.60
CA ASN A 163 -20.33 7.69 7.70
C ASN A 163 -20.57 6.18 7.96
N SER A 164 -19.85 5.28 7.27
CA SER A 164 -20.10 3.83 7.35
C SER A 164 -19.01 3.01 8.05
N LEU A 165 -17.86 3.62 8.35
CA LEU A 165 -16.74 2.96 9.00
C LEU A 165 -16.93 3.01 10.53
N ASN A 166 -17.18 1.84 11.14
CA ASN A 166 -17.13 1.65 12.58
C ASN A 166 -15.70 1.25 12.98
N PRO A 167 -14.97 2.06 13.76
CA PRO A 167 -13.60 1.76 14.21
C PRO A 167 -13.48 0.42 14.94
N GLU A 168 -14.53 -0.01 15.65
CA GLU A 168 -14.54 -1.27 16.42
C GLU A 168 -14.66 -2.54 15.55
N ARG A 169 -14.83 -2.40 14.22
CA ARG A 169 -14.97 -3.53 13.28
C ARG A 169 -13.85 -3.67 12.26
N LEU A 170 -12.78 -2.88 12.37
CA LEU A 170 -11.61 -2.98 11.50
C LEU A 170 -10.90 -4.31 11.76
N LYS A 171 -11.11 -5.29 10.86
CA LYS A 171 -10.35 -6.55 10.86
C LYS A 171 -9.25 -6.47 9.81
N LEU A 172 -8.02 -6.76 10.22
CA LEU A 172 -6.88 -6.88 9.31
C LEU A 172 -7.12 -8.06 8.33
N SER A 173 -6.88 -7.82 7.05
CA SER A 173 -7.15 -8.72 5.91
C SER A 173 -5.86 -9.30 5.39
N GLU A 174 -4.74 -8.58 5.53
CA GLU A 174 -3.43 -9.00 5.05
C GLU A 174 -2.30 -8.39 5.89
N PHE A 175 -1.25 -9.18 6.11
CA PHE A 175 0.01 -8.75 6.70
C PHE A 175 1.14 -9.17 5.76
N GLN A 176 1.92 -8.22 5.28
CA GLN A 176 3.14 -8.53 4.53
C GLN A 176 4.28 -8.76 5.51
N ILE A 177 4.78 -10.00 5.58
CA ILE A 177 5.85 -10.41 6.49
C ILE A 177 6.97 -11.04 5.66
N SER A 178 8.21 -10.63 5.92
CA SER A 178 9.38 -11.32 5.37
C SER A 178 9.48 -12.73 5.97
N GLN A 179 9.40 -13.75 5.13
CA GLN A 179 9.58 -15.17 5.51
C GLN A 179 10.98 -15.47 6.09
N LYS A 180 11.91 -14.51 6.09
CA LYS A 180 13.29 -14.67 6.58
C LYS A 180 13.51 -14.30 8.05
N GLY A 181 12.49 -13.95 8.85
CA GLY A 181 12.67 -13.55 10.25
C GLY A 181 11.61 -14.10 11.20
N LYS A 182 12.05 -14.86 12.23
CA LYS A 182 11.20 -15.23 13.38
C LYS A 182 10.89 -13.98 14.21
N TRP A 183 9.67 -13.45 14.11
CA TRP A 183 9.15 -12.50 15.09
C TRP A 183 8.32 -13.25 16.14
N LYS A 184 8.84 -13.34 17.36
CA LYS A 184 8.05 -13.70 18.54
C LYS A 184 7.41 -12.43 19.09
N GLY A 185 6.09 -12.35 19.07
CA GLY A 185 5.30 -11.44 19.91
C GLY A 185 4.69 -10.24 19.19
N CYS A 186 3.41 -10.36 18.85
CA CYS A 186 2.37 -9.37 19.18
C CYS A 186 1.01 -9.92 18.70
N LEU A 187 0.56 -11.00 19.34
CA LEU A 187 -0.84 -11.40 19.32
C LEU A 187 -1.37 -11.19 20.73
N ARG A 188 -1.91 -10.00 20.99
CA ARG A 188 -3.06 -9.88 21.89
C ARG A 188 -4.26 -9.69 20.98
N ALA A 189 -5.00 -10.77 20.76
CA ALA A 189 -6.39 -10.65 20.40
C ALA A 189 -7.06 -9.86 21.55
N ALA A 190 -7.68 -8.73 21.24
CA ALA A 190 -8.62 -8.12 22.16
C ALA A 190 -9.81 -9.08 22.34
N PRO A 191 -10.38 -9.18 23.55
CA PRO A 191 -11.43 -10.14 23.90
C PRO A 191 -12.72 -9.99 23.08
#